data_AF-A0A351SQI8-F1
#
_entry.id   AF-A0A351SQI8-F1
#
_cell.length_a   1.000
_cell.length_b   1.000
_cell.length_c   1.000
_cell.angle_alpha   90.00
_cell.angle_beta   90.00
_cell.angle_gamma   90.00
#
_symmetry.space_group_name_H-M   'P 1'
#
loop_
_entity.id
_entity.type
_entity.pdbx_description
1 polymer ?
#
loop_
_entity_poly.entity_id
_entity_poly.type
_entity_poly.pdbx_seq_one_letter_code
_entity_poly.pdbx_strand_id
1 'polypeptide(L)'
;GLIRDKEGRKFSKSLGNGVDPIDMIDKYGADSLRYYLTTDVALGTDLRFDEVKISSTWNYINKIWNAARFVLMNIEDLTDIKLEDLKYEDKWILTKYENIVKSMTKHMDKYEFNLAASELYNFVWED
;
A
#
# COMPACT_ATOMS: atom_id res chain seq x y z
N GLY A 1 -4.16 16.34 8.07
CA GLY A 1 -3.53 17.34 8.93
C GLY A 1 -2.21 17.79 8.33
N LEU A 2 -1.26 18.17 9.18
CA LEU A 2 0.11 18.56 8.81
C LEU A 2 1.08 17.39 8.99
N ILE A 3 2.19 17.43 8.27
CA ILE A 3 3.33 16.55 8.53
C ILE A 3 4.21 17.17 9.61
N ARG A 4 4.57 16.35 10.58
CA ARG A 4 5.39 16.70 11.74
C ARG A 4 6.65 15.84 11.76
N ASP A 5 7.69 16.36 12.39
CA ASP A 5 8.90 15.56 12.67
C ASP A 5 8.62 14.46 13.72
N LYS A 6 9.64 13.62 13.99
CA LYS A 6 9.54 12.52 14.97
C LYS A 6 9.17 12.99 16.39
N GLU A 7 9.48 14.24 16.74
CA GLU A 7 9.16 14.84 18.04
C GLU A 7 7.78 15.54 18.03
N GLY A 8 7.05 15.52 16.90
CA GLY A 8 5.73 16.12 16.77
C GLY A 8 5.76 17.64 16.46
N ARG A 9 6.92 18.22 16.18
CA ARG A 9 7.03 19.62 15.77
C ARG A 9 6.68 19.75 14.30
N LYS A 10 6.09 20.89 13.92
CA LYS A 10 5.83 21.21 12.51
C LYS A 10 7.17 21.26 11.74
N PHE A 11 7.20 20.71 10.53
CA PHE A 11 8.33 20.93 9.64
C PHE A 11 8.47 22.42 9.29
N SER A 12 9.69 22.96 9.40
CA SER A 12 9.98 24.34 9.02
C SER A 12 11.45 24.51 8.62
N LYS A 13 11.70 25.45 7.69
CA LYS A 13 13.06 25.80 7.26
C LYS A 13 13.89 26.37 8.42
N SER A 14 13.30 27.17 9.29
CA SER A 14 13.98 27.80 10.43
C SER A 14 14.42 26.79 11.50
N LEU A 15 13.67 25.70 11.68
CA LEU A 15 14.06 24.62 12.61
C LEU A 15 15.02 23.61 11.98
N GLY A 16 15.27 23.68 10.67
CA GLY A 16 16.12 22.72 9.95
C GLY A 16 15.65 21.27 10.05
N ASN A 17 14.38 21.04 10.41
CA ASN A 17 13.84 19.71 10.66
C ASN A 17 13.10 19.12 9.46
N GLY A 18 13.04 19.82 8.32
CA GLY A 18 12.38 19.34 7.11
C GLY A 18 13.12 18.16 6.48
N VAL A 19 12.37 17.26 5.86
CA VAL A 19 12.89 16.16 5.03
C VAL A 19 12.58 16.47 3.57
N ASP A 20 13.59 16.33 2.70
CA ASP A 20 13.38 16.49 1.26
C ASP A 20 12.65 15.25 0.71
N PRO A 21 11.49 15.40 0.06
CA PRO A 21 10.80 14.28 -0.57
C PRO A 21 11.62 13.62 -1.68
N ILE A 22 12.50 14.35 -2.37
CA ILE A 22 13.34 13.79 -3.44
C ILE A 22 14.32 12.76 -2.86
N ASP A 23 14.95 13.07 -1.72
CA ASP A 23 15.84 12.12 -1.03
C ASP A 23 15.11 10.81 -0.67
N MET A 24 13.83 10.90 -0.30
CA MET A 24 13.02 9.72 0.04
C MET A 24 12.62 8.93 -1.21
N ILE A 25 12.33 9.61 -2.32
CA ILE A 25 12.03 8.98 -3.61
C ILE A 25 13.26 8.24 -4.13
N ASP A 26 14.45 8.84 -4.04
CA ASP A 26 15.69 8.23 -4.50
C ASP A 26 16.05 6.97 -3.69
N LYS A 27 15.74 6.96 -2.38
CA LYS A 27 15.99 5.81 -1.50
C LYS A 27 14.95 4.69 -1.62
N TYR A 28 13.65 5.04 -1.65
CA TYR A 28 12.56 4.08 -1.45
C TYR A 28 11.57 4.02 -2.62
N GLY A 29 11.71 4.89 -3.62
CA GLY A 29 10.78 5.04 -4.73
C GLY A 29 9.56 5.89 -4.39
N ALA A 30 8.97 6.48 -5.44
CA ALA A 30 7.83 7.38 -5.32
C ALA A 30 6.58 6.69 -4.76
N ASP A 31 6.34 5.43 -5.13
CA ASP A 31 5.16 4.69 -4.67
C ASP A 31 5.22 4.41 -3.17
N SER A 32 6.41 4.11 -2.63
CA SER A 32 6.59 3.91 -1.19
C SER A 32 6.28 5.17 -0.39
N LEU A 33 6.78 6.32 -0.86
CA LEU A 33 6.49 7.60 -0.23
C LEU A 33 5.00 7.96 -0.34
N ARG A 34 4.39 7.78 -1.52
CA ARG A 34 2.97 8.07 -1.74
C ARG A 34 2.06 7.19 -0.88
N TYR A 35 2.33 5.89 -0.84
CA TYR A 35 1.55 4.97 -0.03
C TYR A 35 1.69 5.34 1.45
N TYR A 36 2.91 5.52 1.97
CA TYR A 36 3.11 5.98 3.34
C TYR A 36 2.33 7.25 3.69
N LEU A 37 2.44 8.30 2.87
CA LEU A 37 1.78 9.59 3.12
C LEU A 37 0.24 9.52 3.06
N THR A 38 -0.31 8.58 2.29
CA THR A 38 -1.76 8.44 2.11
C THR A 38 -2.40 7.48 3.11
N THR A 39 -1.62 6.57 3.72
CA THR A 39 -2.17 5.47 4.51
C THR A 39 -1.74 5.45 5.97
N ASP A 40 -0.67 6.14 6.37
CA ASP A 40 -0.12 6.02 7.73
C ASP A 40 -1.06 6.57 8.82
N VAL A 41 -1.93 7.51 8.46
CA VAL A 41 -2.84 8.15 9.42
C VAL A 41 -4.25 8.32 8.88
N ALA A 42 -5.22 8.35 9.80
CA ALA A 42 -6.61 8.60 9.46
C ALA A 42 -6.81 10.04 8.94
N LEU A 43 -7.83 10.21 8.11
CA LEU A 43 -8.21 11.51 7.56
C LEU A 43 -8.37 12.56 8.68
N GLY A 44 -7.81 13.75 8.45
CA GLY A 44 -7.89 14.87 9.40
C GLY A 44 -6.84 14.87 10.51
N THR A 45 -6.10 13.78 10.72
CA THR A 45 -5.02 13.73 11.73
C THR A 45 -3.68 14.21 11.19
N ASP A 46 -2.75 14.53 12.09
CA ASP A 46 -1.38 14.93 11.73
C ASP A 46 -0.47 13.71 11.62
N LEU A 47 0.31 13.65 10.53
CA LEU A 47 1.26 12.57 10.27
C LEU A 47 2.59 12.87 10.94
N ARG A 48 3.10 11.94 11.74
CA ARG A 48 4.46 12.00 12.29
C ARG A 48 5.39 11.25 11.35
N PHE A 49 6.31 11.99 10.75
CA PHE A 49 7.23 11.45 9.75
C PHE A 49 8.17 10.42 10.37
N ASP A 50 8.18 9.22 9.80
CA ASP A 50 9.09 8.14 10.20
C ASP A 50 9.60 7.36 8.98
N GLU A 51 10.87 7.56 8.66
CA GLU A 51 11.55 6.88 7.55
C GLU A 51 11.52 5.35 7.70
N VAL A 52 11.49 4.82 8.93
CA VAL A 52 11.36 3.37 9.17
C VAL A 52 10.05 2.85 8.57
N LYS A 53 8.95 3.59 8.70
CA LYS A 53 7.67 3.20 8.12
C LYS A 53 7.68 3.27 6.59
N ILE A 54 8.39 4.23 6.00
CA ILE A 54 8.59 4.29 4.54
C ILE A 54 9.35 3.04 4.07
N SER A 55 10.38 2.62 4.79
CA SER A 55 11.12 1.40 4.47
C SER A 55 10.23 0.15 4.54
N SER A 56 9.31 0.08 5.51
CA SER A 56 8.30 -0.99 5.58
C SER A 56 7.36 -0.97 4.39
N THR A 57 6.92 0.21 3.95
CA THR A 57 6.10 0.37 2.75
C THR A 57 6.85 -0.07 1.48
N TRP A 58 8.14 0.23 1.39
CA TRP A 58 8.98 -0.24 0.28
C TRP A 58 9.07 -1.76 0.23
N ASN A 59 9.26 -2.42 1.39
CA ASN A 59 9.23 -3.89 1.48
C ASN A 59 7.89 -4.47 1.01
N TYR A 60 6.78 -3.82 1.38
CA TYR A 60 5.44 -4.21 0.96
C TYR A 60 5.25 -4.08 -0.57
N ILE A 61 5.65 -2.96 -1.17
CA ILE A 61 5.56 -2.79 -2.63
C ILE A 61 6.44 -3.79 -3.36
N ASN A 62 7.64 -4.07 -2.84
CA ASN A 62 8.52 -5.10 -3.38
C ASN A 62 7.88 -6.50 -3.29
N LYS A 63 7.09 -6.79 -2.25
CA LYS A 63 6.33 -8.05 -2.16
C LYS A 63 5.29 -8.16 -3.28
N ILE A 64 4.54 -7.10 -3.57
CA ILE A 64 3.60 -7.04 -4.70
C ILE A 64 4.35 -7.29 -6.01
N TRP A 65 5.49 -6.60 -6.22
CA TRP A 65 6.30 -6.78 -7.41
C TRP A 65 6.77 -8.23 -7.59
N ASN A 66 7.25 -8.86 -6.51
CA ASN A 66 7.68 -10.27 -6.54
C ASN A 66 6.52 -11.21 -6.85
N ALA A 67 5.33 -11.00 -6.28
CA ALA A 67 4.15 -11.79 -6.55
C ALA A 67 3.71 -11.66 -8.02
N ALA A 68 3.62 -10.42 -8.53
CA ALA A 68 3.26 -10.16 -9.91
C ALA A 68 4.29 -10.77 -10.87
N ARG A 69 5.58 -10.61 -10.61
CA ARG A 69 6.66 -11.22 -11.39
C ARG A 69 6.55 -12.74 -11.40
N PHE A 70 6.31 -13.36 -10.26
CA PHE A 70 6.11 -14.81 -10.17
C PHE A 70 4.93 -15.26 -11.03
N VAL A 71 3.77 -14.59 -10.93
CA VAL A 71 2.60 -14.92 -11.74
C VAL A 71 2.91 -14.78 -13.23
N LEU A 72 3.47 -13.63 -13.66
CA LEU A 72 3.81 -13.36 -15.06
C LEU A 72 4.72 -14.44 -15.65
N MET A 73 5.72 -14.91 -14.89
CA MET A 73 6.63 -15.98 -15.32
C MET A 73 5.96 -17.36 -15.48
N ASN A 74 4.79 -17.58 -14.86
CA ASN A 74 4.10 -18.86 -14.88
C ASN A 74 2.87 -18.89 -15.81
N ILE A 75 2.46 -17.74 -16.35
CA ILE A 75 1.28 -17.63 -17.22
C ILE A 75 1.62 -17.34 -18.68
N GLU A 76 2.90 -17.35 -19.09
CA GLU A 76 3.30 -17.03 -20.47
C GLU A 76 2.62 -17.94 -21.51
N ASP A 77 2.41 -19.22 -21.18
CA ASP A 77 1.75 -20.19 -22.05
C ASP A 77 0.22 -20.28 -21.83
N LEU A 78 -0.33 -19.45 -20.95
CA LEU A 78 -1.75 -19.50 -20.60
C LEU A 78 -2.57 -18.72 -21.63
N THR A 79 -3.12 -19.42 -22.61
CA THR A 79 -3.89 -18.80 -23.70
C THR A 79 -5.40 -18.73 -23.45
N ASP A 80 -5.93 -19.56 -22.54
CA ASP A 80 -7.36 -19.68 -22.31
C ASP A 80 -7.66 -19.92 -20.82
N ILE A 81 -8.52 -19.09 -20.23
CA ILE A 81 -8.91 -19.17 -18.82
C ILE A 81 -10.35 -19.64 -18.75
N LYS A 82 -10.56 -20.88 -18.31
CA LYS A 82 -11.89 -21.41 -18.04
C LYS A 82 -12.19 -21.27 -16.56
N LEU A 83 -13.30 -20.60 -16.25
CA LEU A 83 -13.82 -20.48 -14.88
C LEU A 83 -14.69 -21.70 -14.49
N GLU A 84 -14.84 -22.64 -15.40
CA GLU A 84 -15.43 -23.95 -15.19
C GLU A 84 -14.43 -24.82 -14.39
N ASP A 85 -14.92 -25.59 -13.42
CA ASP A 85 -14.10 -26.55 -12.63
C ASP A 85 -12.96 -25.97 -11.78
N LEU A 86 -13.11 -24.73 -11.28
CA LEU A 86 -12.17 -24.15 -10.31
C LEU A 86 -12.02 -25.01 -9.04
N LYS A 87 -10.78 -25.13 -8.55
CA LYS A 87 -10.48 -25.79 -7.28
C LYS A 87 -11.05 -24.99 -6.11
N TYR A 88 -11.07 -25.60 -4.93
CA TYR A 88 -11.60 -24.94 -3.74
C TYR A 88 -10.77 -23.70 -3.37
N GLU A 89 -9.45 -23.79 -3.51
CA GLU A 89 -8.49 -22.72 -3.27
C GLU A 89 -8.70 -21.54 -4.23
N ASP A 90 -8.91 -21.83 -5.52
CA ASP A 90 -9.18 -20.80 -6.54
C ASP A 90 -10.50 -20.07 -6.25
N LYS A 91 -11.54 -20.81 -5.87
CA LYS A 91 -12.84 -20.23 -5.47
C LYS A 91 -12.70 -19.37 -4.22
N TRP A 92 -11.92 -19.82 -3.24
CA TRP A 92 -11.68 -19.09 -2.00
C TRP A 92 -10.99 -17.76 -2.26
N ILE A 93 -9.88 -17.74 -3.01
CA ILE A 93 -9.12 -16.51 -3.26
C ILE A 93 -9.92 -15.52 -4.12
N LEU A 94 -10.66 -15.99 -5.13
CA LEU A 94 -11.54 -15.14 -5.95
C LEU A 94 -12.68 -14.53 -5.11
N THR A 95 -13.25 -15.30 -4.19
CA THR A 95 -14.29 -14.80 -3.28
C THR A 95 -13.73 -13.75 -2.33
N LYS A 96 -12.53 -13.98 -1.77
CA LYS A 96 -11.83 -12.99 -0.93
C LYS A 96 -11.56 -11.71 -1.70
N TYR A 97 -10.97 -11.82 -2.89
CA TYR A 97 -10.69 -10.69 -3.78
C TYR A 97 -11.94 -9.83 -4.02
N GLU A 98 -13.06 -10.46 -4.42
CA GLU A 98 -14.31 -9.74 -4.70
C GLU A 98 -14.87 -9.02 -3.47
N ASN A 99 -14.76 -9.62 -2.28
CA ASN A 99 -15.19 -8.99 -1.03
C ASN A 99 -14.32 -7.77 -0.69
N ILE A 100 -13.01 -7.88 -0.89
CA ILE A 100 -12.05 -6.80 -0.63
C ILE A 100 -12.27 -5.65 -1.61
N VAL A 101 -12.45 -5.93 -2.91
CA VAL A 101 -12.77 -4.89 -3.91
C VAL A 101 -14.01 -4.09 -3.48
N LYS A 102 -15.08 -4.77 -3.04
CA LYS A 102 -16.29 -4.11 -2.54
C LYS A 102 -16.06 -3.26 -1.30
N SER A 103 -15.27 -3.76 -0.34
CA SER A 103 -15.00 -3.06 0.92
C SER A 103 -14.10 -1.84 0.68
N MET A 104 -12.98 -2.04 -0.03
CA MET A 104 -12.06 -0.97 -0.42
C MET A 104 -12.75 0.12 -1.22
N THR A 105 -13.61 -0.22 -2.19
CA THR A 105 -14.34 0.79 -2.97
C THR A 105 -15.16 1.71 -2.06
N LYS A 106 -15.85 1.16 -1.05
CA LYS A 106 -16.62 1.97 -0.09
C LYS A 106 -15.73 2.88 0.74
N HIS A 107 -14.54 2.43 1.14
CA HIS A 107 -13.57 3.25 1.87
C HIS A 107 -13.00 4.36 0.98
N MET A 108 -12.65 4.03 -0.27
CA MET A 108 -12.16 4.98 -1.25
C MET A 108 -13.19 6.09 -1.55
N ASP A 109 -14.48 5.75 -1.71
CA ASP A 109 -15.57 6.71 -1.92
C ASP A 109 -15.73 7.71 -0.75
N LYS A 110 -15.32 7.30 0.45
CA LYS A 110 -15.35 8.13 1.66
C LYS A 110 -14.02 8.81 1.96
N TYR A 111 -13.02 8.69 1.09
CA TYR A 111 -11.66 9.18 1.30
C TYR A 111 -10.95 8.56 2.53
N GLU A 112 -11.38 7.36 2.94
CA GLU A 112 -10.82 6.58 4.04
C GLU A 112 -9.64 5.72 3.56
N PHE A 113 -8.63 6.35 2.95
CA PHE A 113 -7.51 5.67 2.29
C PHE A 113 -6.71 4.75 3.21
N ASN A 114 -6.55 5.12 4.47
CA ASN A 114 -5.87 4.31 5.48
C ASN A 114 -6.60 2.98 5.74
N LEU A 115 -7.93 2.97 5.68
CA LEU A 115 -8.72 1.74 5.86
C LEU A 115 -8.65 0.86 4.61
N ALA A 116 -8.83 1.46 3.42
CA ALA A 116 -8.69 0.75 2.14
C ALA A 116 -7.31 0.09 2.01
N ALA A 117 -6.25 0.80 2.38
CA ALA A 117 -4.88 0.30 2.33
C ALA A 117 -4.61 -0.79 3.37
N SER A 118 -5.19 -0.71 4.56
CA SER A 118 -5.08 -1.75 5.59
C SER A 118 -5.71 -3.07 5.11
N GLU A 119 -6.90 -3.00 4.49
CA GLU A 119 -7.54 -4.18 3.91
C GLU A 119 -6.71 -4.79 2.78
N LEU A 120 -6.20 -3.95 1.87
CA LEU A 120 -5.34 -4.41 0.78
C LEU A 120 -4.05 -5.05 1.30
N TYR A 121 -3.42 -4.43 2.30
CA TYR A 121 -2.20 -4.95 2.91
C TYR A 121 -2.43 -6.35 3.49
N ASN A 122 -3.51 -6.53 4.25
CA ASN A 122 -3.85 -7.82 4.85
C ASN A 122 -4.10 -8.88 3.77
N PHE A 123 -4.80 -8.54 2.68
CA PHE A 123 -5.01 -9.47 1.58
C PHE A 123 -3.71 -9.89 0.89
N VAL A 124 -2.80 -8.96 0.65
CA VAL A 124 -1.54 -9.26 -0.04
C VAL A 124 -0.56 -10.03 0.86
N TRP A 125 -0.67 -9.88 2.18
CA TRP A 125 0.30 -10.41 3.14
C TRP A 125 -0.13 -11.72 3.82
N GLU A 126 -1.42 -11.87 4.12
CA GLU A 126 -1.95 -12.96 4.96
C GLU A 126 -2.80 -13.98 4.18
N ASP A 127 -3.45 -13.57 3.09
CA ASP A 127 -4.28 -14.43 2.23
C ASP A 127 -3.46 -14.93 1.01
#